data_AF-A0A2H0SJC9-F1
#
_entry.id   AF-A0A2H0SJC9-F1
#
_cell.length_a   1.000
_cell.length_b   1.000
_cell.length_c   1.000
_cell.angle_alpha   90.00
_cell.angle_beta   90.00
_cell.angle_gamma   90.00
#
_symmetry.space_group_name_H-M   'P 1'
#
loop_
_entity.id
_entity.type
_entity.pdbx_description
1 polymer ?
#
loop_
_entity_poly.entity_id
_entity_poly.type
_entity_poly.pdbx_seq_one_letter_code
_entity_poly.pdbx_strand_id
1 'polypeptide(L)'
;MMQQEEIKNTLIEELGLSSLSDENKDIVISKFGENLLKRVTAIALSKLPEEARAEFESLSQEGDNDKMHNFLKAKIPEVEELIQTEIKEGIAEFKNIVTGLK
;
A
#
# COMPACT_ATOMS: atom_id res chain seq x y z
N MET A 1 15.64 0.66 -9.41
CA MET A 1 14.90 0.63 -10.69
C MET A 1 14.34 -0.76 -10.98
N MET A 2 15.13 -1.86 -10.93
CA MET A 2 14.62 -3.23 -11.19
C MET A 2 13.44 -3.66 -10.29
N GLN A 3 13.47 -3.36 -8.98
CA GLN A 3 12.37 -3.73 -8.06
C GLN A 3 11.02 -3.08 -8.39
N GLN A 4 11.00 -1.86 -8.94
CA GLN A 4 9.74 -1.17 -9.23
C GLN A 4 9.03 -1.77 -10.45
N GLU A 5 9.78 -2.19 -11.47
CA GLU A 5 9.20 -2.85 -12.64
C GLU A 5 8.69 -4.26 -12.30
N GLU A 6 9.41 -5.01 -11.45
CA GLU A 6 8.95 -6.33 -10.97
C GLU A 6 7.65 -6.23 -10.16
N ILE A 7 7.55 -5.25 -9.25
CA ILE A 7 6.32 -4.99 -8.49
C ILE A 7 5.19 -4.58 -9.44
N LYS A 8 5.46 -3.70 -10.40
CA LYS A 8 4.47 -3.25 -11.38
C LYS A 8 3.92 -4.42 -12.20
N ASN A 9 4.80 -5.29 -12.72
CA ASN A 9 4.41 -6.46 -13.50
C ASN A 9 3.58 -7.45 -12.68
N THR A 10 3.98 -7.70 -11.44
CA THR A 10 3.22 -8.54 -10.51
C THR A 10 1.81 -7.97 -10.30
N LEU A 11 1.67 -6.65 -10.08
CA LEU A 11 0.37 -6.01 -9.93
C LEU A 11 -0.47 -6.09 -11.20
N ILE A 12 0.13 -5.96 -12.39
CA ILE A 12 -0.58 -6.10 -13.67
C ILE A 12 -1.20 -7.50 -13.80
N GLU A 13 -0.43 -8.54 -13.45
CA GLU A 13 -0.89 -9.93 -13.50
C GLU A 13 -1.98 -10.21 -12.46
N GLU A 14 -1.74 -9.87 -11.19
CA GLU A 14 -2.66 -10.15 -10.08
C GLU A 14 -4.02 -9.45 -10.27
N LEU A 15 -4.00 -8.19 -10.73
CA LEU A 15 -5.17 -7.36 -10.97
C LEU A 15 -5.83 -7.63 -12.34
N GLY A 16 -5.24 -8.48 -13.19
CA GLY A 16 -5.81 -8.83 -14.50
C GLY A 16 -5.87 -7.67 -15.49
N LEU A 17 -4.86 -6.78 -15.44
CA LEU A 17 -4.78 -5.55 -16.24
C LEU A 17 -4.11 -5.75 -17.60
N SER A 18 -3.67 -6.98 -17.93
CA SER A 18 -2.91 -7.27 -19.15
C SER A 18 -3.62 -6.86 -20.45
N SER A 19 -4.96 -6.81 -20.45
CA SER A 19 -5.77 -6.39 -21.59
C SER A 19 -5.96 -4.88 -21.74
N LEU A 20 -5.52 -4.07 -20.76
CA LEU A 20 -5.64 -2.61 -20.80
C LEU A 20 -4.47 -1.98 -21.58
N SER A 21 -4.65 -0.75 -22.06
CA SER A 21 -3.54 0.06 -22.56
C SER A 21 -2.56 0.41 -21.43
N ASP A 22 -1.31 0.69 -21.77
CA ASP A 22 -0.29 1.00 -20.76
C ASP A 22 -0.63 2.25 -19.93
N GLU A 23 -1.22 3.27 -20.56
CA GLU A 23 -1.76 4.44 -19.87
C GLU A 23 -2.82 4.05 -18.82
N ASN A 24 -3.75 3.16 -19.17
CA ASN A 24 -4.79 2.70 -18.25
C ASN A 24 -4.22 1.80 -17.14
N LYS A 25 -3.19 0.98 -17.44
CA LYS A 25 -2.48 0.20 -16.41
C LYS A 25 -1.83 1.14 -15.39
N ASP A 26 -1.16 2.19 -15.85
CA ASP A 26 -0.49 3.16 -14.98
C ASP A 26 -1.49 3.90 -14.09
N ILE A 27 -2.62 4.35 -14.64
CA ILE A 27 -3.69 4.99 -13.87
C ILE A 27 -4.25 4.05 -12.80
N VAL A 28 -4.53 2.79 -13.17
CA VAL A 28 -5.09 1.80 -12.24
C VAL A 28 -4.10 1.49 -11.12
N ILE A 29 -2.83 1.22 -11.46
CA ILE A 29 -1.77 0.91 -10.48
C ILE A 29 -1.53 2.09 -9.54
N SER A 30 -1.52 3.32 -10.06
CA SER A 30 -1.38 4.52 -9.23
C SER A 30 -2.53 4.65 -8.23
N LYS A 31 -3.78 4.52 -8.69
CA LYS A 31 -4.97 4.58 -7.81
C LYS A 31 -4.99 3.46 -6.78
N PHE A 32 -4.58 2.26 -7.19
CA PHE A 32 -4.47 1.11 -6.31
C PHE A 32 -3.43 1.37 -5.19
N GLY A 33 -2.24 1.85 -5.56
CA GLY A 33 -1.19 2.22 -4.62
C GLY A 33 -1.61 3.32 -3.65
N GLU A 34 -2.28 4.36 -4.14
CA GLU A 34 -2.82 5.43 -3.28
C GLU A 34 -3.86 4.92 -2.29
N ASN A 35 -4.75 4.01 -2.71
CA ASN A 35 -5.76 3.43 -1.84
C ASN A 35 -5.12 2.56 -0.75
N LEU A 36 -4.18 1.69 -1.13
CA LEU A 36 -3.42 0.87 -0.19
C LEU A 36 -2.66 1.72 0.83
N LEU A 37 -1.98 2.76 0.39
CA LEU A 37 -1.25 3.66 1.28
C LEU A 37 -2.19 4.26 2.33
N LYS A 38 -3.36 4.77 1.92
CA LYS A 38 -4.37 5.32 2.84
C LYS A 38 -4.85 4.29 3.85
N ARG A 39 -5.15 3.06 3.41
CA ARG A 39 -5.60 1.95 4.27
C ARG A 39 -4.55 1.59 5.31
N VAL A 40 -3.31 1.36 4.87
CA VAL A 40 -2.18 1.04 5.74
C VAL A 40 -1.91 2.15 6.75
N THR A 41 -1.91 3.41 6.32
CA THR A 41 -1.75 4.56 7.22
C THR A 41 -2.86 4.62 8.27
N ALA A 42 -4.12 4.43 7.89
CA ALA A 42 -5.23 4.44 8.83
C ALA A 42 -5.12 3.32 9.88
N ILE A 43 -4.73 2.11 9.47
CA ILE A 43 -4.53 0.99 10.38
C ILE A 43 -3.34 1.24 11.31
N ALA A 44 -2.22 1.69 10.76
CA ALA A 44 -1.05 2.05 11.56
C ALA A 44 -1.42 3.09 12.63
N LEU A 45 -2.13 4.16 12.27
CA LEU A 45 -2.61 5.18 13.22
C LEU A 45 -3.58 4.63 14.27
N SER A 46 -4.42 3.66 13.91
CA SER A 46 -5.36 3.02 14.85
C SER A 46 -4.68 2.11 15.88
N LYS A 47 -3.50 1.57 15.53
CA LYS A 47 -2.71 0.65 16.35
C LYS A 47 -1.56 1.35 17.08
N LEU A 48 -1.19 2.54 16.63
CA LEU A 48 -0.11 3.31 17.20
C LEU A 48 -0.47 3.77 18.62
N PRO A 49 0.38 3.50 19.63
CA PRO A 49 0.20 4.02 20.97
C PRO A 49 0.12 5.56 20.97
N GLU A 50 -0.68 6.14 21.86
CA GLU A 50 -0.91 7.59 21.89
C GLU A 50 0.39 8.36 22.13
N GLU A 51 1.28 7.80 22.96
CA GLU A 51 2.57 8.37 23.31
C GLU A 51 3.53 8.41 22.12
N ALA A 52 3.28 7.60 21.09
CA ALA A 52 4.11 7.51 19.89
C ALA A 52 3.60 8.42 18.75
N ARG A 53 2.44 9.09 18.91
CA ARG A 53 1.84 9.92 17.84
C ARG A 53 2.68 11.14 17.46
N ALA A 54 3.29 11.81 18.44
CA ALA A 54 4.14 12.97 18.18
C ALA A 54 5.40 12.59 17.36
N GLU A 55 5.97 11.40 17.62
CA GLU A 55 7.11 10.87 16.87
C GLU A 55 6.70 10.50 15.44
N PHE A 56 5.52 9.90 15.28
CA PHE A 56 4.95 9.61 13.95
C PHE A 56 4.74 10.90 13.14
N GLU A 57 4.16 11.95 13.72
CA GLU A 57 3.96 13.23 13.03
C GLU A 57 5.29 13.84 12.58
N SER A 58 6.31 13.86 13.46
CA SER A 58 7.65 14.34 13.12
C SER A 58 8.26 13.56 11.95
N LEU A 59 8.23 12.22 12.03
CA LEU A 59 8.77 11.35 10.97
C LEU A 59 8.01 11.50 9.65
N SER A 60 6.70 11.75 9.71
CA SER A 60 5.88 11.97 8.51
C SER A 60 6.25 13.26 7.77
N GLN A 61 6.70 14.29 8.49
CA GLN A 61 7.14 15.56 7.91
C GLN A 61 8.55 15.47 7.32
N GLU A 62 9.40 14.60 7.85
CA GLU A 62 10.73 14.33 7.29
C GLU A 62 10.69 13.62 5.93
N GLY A 63 9.62 12.86 5.65
CA GLY A 63 9.46 12.12 4.39
C GLY A 63 10.41 10.93 4.23
N ASP A 64 11.07 10.50 5.32
CA ASP A 64 11.97 9.36 5.34
C ASP A 64 11.19 8.05 5.54
N ASN A 65 10.87 7.41 4.42
CA ASN A 65 10.05 6.19 4.40
C ASN A 65 10.71 5.03 5.16
N ASP A 66 12.04 4.92 5.13
CA ASP A 66 12.76 3.84 5.81
C ASP A 66 12.71 4.02 7.33
N LYS A 67 12.89 5.26 7.81
CA LYS A 67 12.70 5.57 9.24
C LYS A 67 11.26 5.35 9.68
N MET A 68 10.28 5.81 8.90
CA MET A 68 8.87 5.62 9.20
C MET A 68 8.53 4.13 9.31
N HIS A 69 9.00 3.32 8.37
CA HIS A 69 8.77 1.88 8.39
C HIS A 69 9.39 1.21 9.63
N ASN A 70 10.65 1.54 9.95
CA ASN A 70 11.33 0.99 11.14
C ASN A 70 10.65 1.42 12.44
N PHE A 71 10.20 2.67 12.54
CA PHE A 71 9.44 3.18 13.68
C PHE A 71 8.13 2.40 13.86
N LEU A 72 7.34 2.24 12.79
CA LEU A 72 6.09 1.51 12.84
C LEU A 72 6.30 0.06 13.26
N LYS A 73 7.36 -0.60 12.76
CA LYS A 73 7.73 -1.97 13.14
C LYS A 73 8.12 -2.11 14.61
N ALA A 74 8.78 -1.09 15.17
CA ALA A 74 9.15 -1.08 16.58
C ALA A 74 7.95 -0.84 17.51
N LYS A 75 6.93 -0.10 17.06
CA LYS A 75 5.74 0.25 17.87
C LYS A 75 4.57 -0.70 17.67
N ILE A 76 4.48 -1.36 16.52
CA ILE A 76 3.39 -2.25 16.13
C ILE A 76 4.01 -3.58 15.68
N PRO A 77 4.10 -4.58 16.57
CA PRO A 77 4.78 -5.86 16.31
C PRO A 77 4.25 -6.59 15.06
N GLU A 78 2.94 -6.49 14.81
CA GLU A 78 2.25 -7.13 13.69
C GLU A 78 2.16 -6.27 12.41
N VAL A 79 2.84 -5.11 12.33
CA VAL A 79 2.62 -4.14 11.23
C VAL A 79 2.85 -4.73 9.85
N GLU A 80 3.85 -5.60 9.70
CA GLU A 80 4.16 -6.26 8.43
C GLU A 80 3.01 -7.17 7.99
N GLU A 81 2.44 -7.94 8.93
CA GLU A 81 1.31 -8.83 8.66
C GLU A 81 0.05 -8.03 8.30
N LEU A 82 -0.17 -6.90 8.99
CA LEU A 82 -1.25 -5.97 8.66
C LEU A 82 -1.08 -5.41 7.24
N ILE A 83 0.10 -4.92 6.88
CA ILE A 83 0.38 -4.41 5.53
C ILE A 83 0.11 -5.50 4.48
N GLN A 84 0.62 -6.71 4.69
CA GLN A 84 0.41 -7.82 3.75
C GLN A 84 -1.06 -8.22 3.63
N THR A 85 -1.82 -8.13 4.71
CA THR A 85 -3.26 -8.39 4.71
C THR A 85 -3.99 -7.33 3.88
N GLU A 86 -3.71 -6.06 4.11
CA GLU A 86 -4.30 -4.95 3.35
C GLU A 86 -3.98 -5.03 1.86
N ILE A 87 -2.75 -5.43 1.50
CA ILE A 87 -2.36 -5.67 0.10
C ILE A 87 -3.24 -6.76 -0.52
N LYS A 88 -3.37 -7.91 0.13
CA LYS A 88 -4.16 -9.04 -0.38
C LYS A 88 -5.64 -8.69 -0.52
N GLU A 89 -6.20 -8.05 0.49
CA GLU A 89 -7.59 -7.61 0.47
C GLU A 89 -7.83 -6.54 -0.60
N GLY A 90 -6.91 -5.58 -0.72
CA GLY A 90 -6.94 -4.57 -1.77
C GLY A 90 -6.94 -5.21 -3.15
N ILE A 91 -6.04 -6.16 -3.42
CA ILE A 91 -5.98 -6.88 -4.71
C ILE A 91 -7.33 -7.57 -4.98
N ALA A 92 -7.89 -8.27 -4.00
CA ALA A 92 -9.15 -8.99 -4.15
C ALA A 92 -10.33 -8.04 -4.45
N GLU A 93 -10.44 -6.94 -3.70
CA GLU A 93 -11.48 -5.92 -3.90
C GLU A 93 -11.36 -5.28 -5.29
N PHE A 94 -10.16 -4.87 -5.67
CA PHE A 94 -9.92 -4.20 -6.94
C PHE A 94 -10.15 -5.11 -8.13
N LYS A 95 -9.79 -6.40 -8.02
CA LYS A 95 -10.07 -7.42 -9.03
C LYS A 95 -11.57 -7.62 -9.24
N ASN A 96 -12.38 -7.57 -8.17
CA ASN A 96 -13.84 -7.63 -8.28
C ASN A 96 -14.39 -6.40 -9.01
N ILE A 97 -13.86 -5.21 -8.74
CA ILE A 97 -14.26 -3.97 -9.44
C ILE A 97 -13.91 -4.08 -10.93
N VAL A 98 -12.67 -4.45 -11.27
CA VAL A 98 -12.21 -4.56 -12.66
C VAL A 98 -12.97 -5.65 -13.43
N THR A 99 -13.28 -6.77 -12.79
CA THR A 99 -14.03 -7.87 -13.42
C THR A 99 -15.51 -7.52 -13.57
N GLY A 100 -16.11 -6.82 -12.61
CA GLY A 100 -17.50 -6.37 -12.69
C GLY A 100 -17.76 -5.24 -13.69
N LEU A 101 -16.69 -4.62 -14.22
CA LEU A 101 -16.75 -3.62 -15.29
C LEU A 101 -16.56 -4.21 -16.70
N LYS A 102 -16.24 -5.52 -16.81
CA LYS A 102 -16.14 -6.27 -18.07
C LYS A 102 -17.46 -6.99 -18.36
#